data_AF-A0A7Y3D140-F1
#
_entry.id   AF-A0A7Y3D140-F1
#
_cell.length_a   1.000
_cell.length_b   1.000
_cell.length_c   1.000
_cell.angle_alpha   90.00
_cell.angle_beta   90.00
_cell.angle_gamma   90.00
#
_symmetry.space_group_name_H-M   'P 1'
#
loop_
_entity.id
_entity.type
_entity.pdbx_description
1 polymer ?
#
loop_
_entity_poly.entity_id
_entity_poly.type
_entity_poly.pdbx_seq_one_letter_code
_entity_poly.pdbx_strand_id
1 'polypeptide(L)'
;MSVVIRTLKEADYEAVSRIYAEGIATGIATFETEVLDWPDWNDKYISSCRLVAIIADKVVGFAVLSKVSNREVYKGVAEVSVYVS
;
A
#
# COMPACT_ATOMS: atom_id res chain seq x y z
N MET A 1 22.08 -8.35 0.87
CA MET A 1 21.06 -7.89 -0.10
C MET A 1 20.77 -6.44 0.17
N SER A 2 20.74 -5.58 -0.86
CA SER A 2 20.36 -4.16 -0.72
C SER A 2 18.87 -4.01 -0.99
N VAL A 3 18.19 -3.24 -0.15
CA VAL A 3 16.80 -2.83 -0.39
C VAL A 3 16.81 -1.46 -1.05
N VAL A 4 16.09 -1.33 -2.15
CA VAL A 4 15.84 -0.04 -2.80
C VAL A 4 14.41 0.39 -2.50
N ILE A 5 14.24 1.61 -1.97
CA ILE A 5 12.94 2.22 -1.75
C ILE A 5 12.70 3.29 -2.81
N ARG A 6 11.53 3.27 -3.44
CA ARG A 6 11.11 4.32 -4.37
C ARG A 6 9.60 4.52 -4.34
N THR A 7 9.14 5.61 -4.93
CA THR A 7 7.71 5.84 -5.16
C THR A 7 7.11 4.70 -5.98
N LEU A 8 5.92 4.28 -5.58
CA LEU A 8 5.09 3.32 -6.30
C LEU A 8 4.67 3.89 -7.66
N LYS A 9 4.69 3.05 -8.69
CA LYS A 9 4.13 3.32 -10.02
C LYS A 9 2.97 2.38 -10.27
N GLU A 10 2.07 2.73 -11.19
CA GLU A 10 0.96 1.87 -11.59
C GLU A 10 1.42 0.48 -12.04
N ALA A 11 2.56 0.39 -12.72
CA ALA A 11 3.16 -0.89 -13.12
C ALA A 11 3.57 -1.80 -11.94
N ASP A 12 3.72 -1.26 -10.73
CA ASP A 12 3.98 -2.07 -9.54
C ASP A 12 2.71 -2.69 -8.95
N TYR A 13 1.53 -2.25 -9.42
CA TYR A 13 0.27 -2.59 -8.79
C TYR A 13 0.00 -4.10 -8.75
N GLU A 14 0.38 -4.83 -9.80
CA GLU A 14 0.24 -6.29 -9.83
C GLU A 14 1.02 -6.97 -8.68
N ALA A 15 2.20 -6.47 -8.34
CA ALA A 15 2.96 -7.00 -7.23
C ALA A 15 2.39 -6.54 -5.87
N VAL A 16 1.95 -5.29 -5.78
CA VAL A 16 1.36 -4.70 -4.57
C VAL A 16 0.04 -5.39 -4.22
N SER A 17 -0.83 -5.63 -5.19
CA SER A 17 -2.11 -6.30 -5.01
C SER A 17 -1.94 -7.74 -4.56
N ARG A 18 -0.92 -8.45 -5.06
CA ARG A 18 -0.54 -9.78 -4.57
C ARG A 18 -0.11 -9.76 -3.10
N ILE A 19 0.81 -8.87 -2.72
CA ILE A 19 1.28 -8.74 -1.33
C ILE A 19 0.11 -8.35 -0.41
N TYR A 20 -0.80 -7.50 -0.89
CA TYR A 20 -2.00 -7.13 -0.14
C TYR A 20 -2.96 -8.31 0.04
N ALA A 21 -3.13 -9.15 -1.00
CA ALA A 21 -3.92 -10.38 -0.93
C ALA A 21 -3.36 -11.37 0.09
N GLU A 22 -2.03 -11.51 0.17
CA GLU A 22 -1.37 -12.32 1.19
C GLU A 22 -1.70 -11.79 2.60
N GLY A 23 -1.68 -10.47 2.78
CA GLY A 23 -2.12 -9.82 4.02
C GLY A 23 -3.58 -10.11 4.38
N ILE A 24 -4.50 -10.02 3.41
CA ILE A 24 -5.92 -10.37 3.59
C ILE A 24 -6.08 -11.84 4.00
N ALA A 25 -5.37 -12.75 3.34
CA ALA A 25 -5.43 -14.19 3.61
C ALA A 25 -5.01 -14.55 5.05
N THR A 26 -4.20 -13.71 5.71
CA THR A 26 -3.87 -13.92 7.13
C THR A 26 -5.03 -13.66 8.09
N GLY A 27 -6.00 -12.81 7.71
CA GLY A 27 -7.07 -12.33 8.59
C GLY A 27 -6.59 -11.42 9.74
N ILE A 28 -5.34 -10.94 9.71
CA ILE A 28 -4.74 -10.15 10.79
C ILE A 28 -4.38 -8.73 10.32
N ALA A 29 -3.83 -8.60 9.11
CA ALA A 29 -3.22 -7.35 8.65
C ALA A 29 -4.22 -6.27 8.20
N THR A 30 -5.48 -6.64 7.94
CA THR A 30 -6.52 -5.72 7.46
C THR A 30 -7.90 -6.30 7.73
N PHE A 31 -8.90 -5.42 7.83
CA PHE A 31 -10.31 -5.80 7.88
C PHE A 31 -10.94 -5.96 6.49
N GLU A 32 -10.20 -5.61 5.45
CA GLU A 32 -10.65 -5.75 4.07
C GLU A 32 -10.67 -7.22 3.68
N THR A 33 -11.73 -7.64 3.01
CA THR A 33 -11.94 -9.04 2.64
C THR A 33 -11.54 -9.35 1.20
N GLU A 34 -11.38 -8.31 0.38
CA GLU A 34 -11.10 -8.42 -1.05
C GLU A 34 -10.01 -7.42 -1.47
N VAL A 35 -9.30 -7.77 -2.53
CA VAL A 35 -8.32 -6.90 -3.16
C VAL A 35 -9.08 -5.93 -4.07
N LEU A 36 -8.91 -4.63 -3.84
CA LEU A 36 -9.50 -3.59 -4.69
C LEU A 36 -8.92 -3.66 -6.11
N ASP A 37 -9.62 -3.08 -7.08
CA ASP A 37 -9.02 -2.82 -8.38
C ASP A 37 -8.07 -1.60 -8.31
N TRP A 38 -7.33 -1.33 -9.39
CA TRP A 38 -6.38 -0.22 -9.40
C TRP A 38 -7.05 1.14 -9.16
N PRO A 39 -8.15 1.52 -9.85
CA PRO A 39 -8.84 2.78 -9.59
C PRO A 39 -9.21 2.99 -8.12
N ASP A 40 -9.84 2.00 -7.49
CA ASP A 40 -10.31 2.11 -6.10
C ASP A 40 -9.14 2.14 -5.11
N TRP A 41 -8.12 1.30 -5.33
CA TRP A 41 -6.90 1.32 -4.53
C TRP A 41 -6.15 2.65 -4.66
N ASN A 42 -6.12 3.20 -5.87
CA ASN A 42 -5.48 4.48 -6.17
C ASN A 42 -6.23 5.67 -5.57
N ASP A 43 -7.55 5.61 -5.37
CA ASP A 43 -8.28 6.68 -4.68
C ASP A 43 -8.14 6.58 -3.15
N LYS A 44 -8.08 5.36 -2.61
CA LYS A 44 -8.00 5.09 -1.16
C LYS A 44 -6.76 5.70 -0.49
N TYR A 45 -5.61 5.69 -1.15
CA TYR A 45 -4.33 6.12 -0.56
C TYR A 45 -3.87 7.49 -1.08
N ILE A 46 -3.10 8.23 -0.29
CA ILE A 46 -2.53 9.52 -0.70
C ILE A 46 -1.45 9.29 -1.78
N SER A 47 -1.63 9.86 -2.97
CA SER A 47 -0.79 9.60 -4.15
C SER A 47 0.70 9.89 -3.95
N SER A 48 1.04 10.94 -3.20
CA SER A 48 2.43 11.31 -2.91
C SER A 48 3.09 10.46 -1.81
N CYS A 49 2.32 9.60 -1.13
CA CYS A 49 2.77 8.88 0.07
C CYS A 49 2.69 7.37 -0.12
N ARG A 50 3.19 6.88 -1.27
CA ARG A 50 3.19 5.46 -1.62
C ARG A 50 4.58 5.02 -2.03
N LEU A 51 5.09 4.01 -1.36
CA LEU A 51 6.44 3.50 -1.54
C LEU A 51 6.40 2.00 -1.80
N VAL A 52 7.35 1.51 -2.60
CA VAL A 52 7.64 0.09 -2.78
C VAL A 52 9.07 -0.20 -2.32
N ALA A 53 9.25 -1.37 -1.72
CA ALA A 53 10.55 -1.93 -1.37
C ALA A 53 10.96 -3.00 -2.40
N ILE A 54 12.18 -2.90 -2.91
CA ILE A 54 12.65 -3.74 -4.01
C ILE A 54 13.94 -4.47 -3.61
N ILE A 55 13.97 -5.78 -3.84
CA ILE A 55 15.16 -6.64 -3.73
C ILE A 55 15.28 -7.44 -5.02
N ALA A 56 16.45 -7.39 -5.66
CA ALA A 56 16.73 -8.10 -6.92
C ALA A 56 15.60 -7.93 -7.96
N ASP A 57 15.23 -6.67 -8.20
CA ASP A 57 14.18 -6.23 -9.15
C ASP A 57 12.76 -6.73 -8.84
N LYS A 58 12.53 -7.30 -7.66
CA LYS A 58 11.20 -7.72 -7.20
C LYS A 58 10.70 -6.79 -6.11
N VAL A 59 9.44 -6.37 -6.22
CA VAL A 59 8.73 -5.71 -5.13
C VAL A 59 8.48 -6.76 -4.03
N VAL A 60 9.03 -6.52 -2.85
CA VAL A 60 8.94 -7.39 -1.66
C VAL A 60 8.08 -6.77 -0.55
N GLY A 61 7.61 -5.54 -0.75
CA GLY A 61 6.77 -4.85 0.21
C GLY A 61 6.38 -3.48 -0.27
N PHE A 62 5.44 -2.86 0.42
CA PHE A 62 5.00 -1.50 0.16
C PHE A 62 4.57 -0.81 1.44
N ALA A 63 4.58 0.53 1.41
CA ALA A 63 4.07 1.37 2.48
C ALA A 63 3.20 2.48 1.88
N VAL A 64 2.04 2.73 2.49
CA VAL A 64 1.05 3.70 2.01
C VAL A 64 0.46 4.49 3.18
N LEU A 65 0.03 5.71 2.89
CA LEU A 65 -0.76 6.52 3.81
C LEU A 65 -2.19 6.70 3.31
N SER A 66 -3.17 6.52 4.18
CA SER A 66 -4.58 6.88 3.95
C SER A 66 -4.99 8.03 4.87
N LYS A 67 -5.97 8.83 4.47
CA LYS A 67 -6.54 9.86 5.37
C LYS A 67 -7.33 9.16 6.47
N VAL A 68 -7.07 9.52 7.73
CA VAL A 68 -7.87 9.01 8.86
C VAL A 68 -9.32 9.50 8.79
N SER A 69 -9.55 10.70 8.23
CA SER A 69 -10.88 11.26 8.07
C SER A 69 -10.93 12.32 6.97
N ASN A 70 -12.11 12.49 6.37
CA ASN A 70 -12.40 13.59 5.44
C ASN A 70 -12.77 14.90 6.14
N ARG A 71 -12.92 14.91 7.48
CA ARG A 71 -13.23 16.14 8.23
C ARG A 71 -12.00 17.04 8.29
N GLU A 72 -12.18 18.33 8.02
CA GLU A 72 -11.07 19.31 7.96
C GLU A 72 -10.21 19.35 9.23
N VAL A 73 -10.81 19.12 10.41
CA VAL A 73 -10.09 19.09 11.70
C VAL A 73 -9.02 18.00 11.81
N TYR A 74 -9.05 16.98 10.95
CA TYR A 74 -8.06 15.91 10.88
C TYR A 74 -7.10 16.05 9.71
N LYS A 75 -7.11 17.18 9.00
CA LYS A 75 -6.19 17.43 7.90
C LYS A 75 -4.74 17.34 8.37
N GLY A 76 -3.95 16.54 7.66
CA GLY A 76 -2.57 16.24 8.02
C GLY A 76 -2.40 15.00 8.91
N VAL A 77 -3.50 14.38 9.38
CA VAL A 77 -3.46 13.10 10.09
C VAL A 77 -3.71 11.95 9.11
N ALA A 78 -2.82 10.97 9.09
CA ALA A 78 -2.88 9.82 8.21
C ALA A 78 -2.63 8.51 8.98
N GLU A 79 -3.23 7.43 8.49
CA GLU A 79 -2.91 6.07 8.93
C GLU A 79 -1.82 5.51 8.00
N VAL A 80 -0.88 4.77 8.59
CA VAL A 80 0.18 4.08 7.84
C VAL A 80 -0.12 2.60 7.76
N SER A 81 -0.04 2.06 6.55
CA SER A 81 -0.10 0.61 6.30
C SER A 81 1.22 0.15 5.67
N VAL A 82 1.78 -0.93 6.20
CA VAL A 82 3.05 -1.52 5.73
C VAL A 82 2.84 -3.02 5.52
N TYR A 83 3.13 -3.51 4.32
CA TYR A 83 3.03 -4.91 3.96
C TYR A 83 4.37 -5.43 3.41
N VAL A 84 4.72 -6.66 3.75
CA VAL A 84 5.96 -7.36 3.35
C VAL A 84 5.62 -8.82 3.02
N SER A 85 6.25 -9.35 1.97
CA SER A 85 6.13 -10.72 1.46
C SER A 85 7.50 -11.37 1.32
#